data_AF-A0A937UTX1-F1
#
_entry.id   AF-A0A937UTX1-F1
#
_cell.length_a   1.000
_cell.length_b   1.000
_cell.length_c   1.000
_cell.angle_alpha   90.00
_cell.angle_beta   90.00
_cell.angle_gamma   90.00
#
_symmetry.space_group_name_H-M   'P 1'
#
loop_
_entity.id
_entity.type
_entity.pdbx_description
1 polymer ?
#
loop_
_entity_poly.entity_id
_entity_poly.type
_entity_poly.pdbx_seq_one_letter_code
_entity_poly.pdbx_strand_id
1 'polypeptide(L)'
;MSKGDADRTVRPTGKKKVDRNARLDALRREQKRKERRRAFLIYGTAGGLALVLLAVIVTYSVVSNRNAAKAHKVGYVAAPSAAAQAANCTGVVNDPQQVSDHLKVPGETFNYKQVPPSSGNHDGDPLPDQIRFYNPTSGIRVERAVHNLEHGFVVGWYDAKLPADQIEQLRKVAANAGNRFIAVPWTRSDFADNRHFVLTAWDRTQRCGTVSEQVVADFIEGYGDPGLGGVGWDSPTAPESGYQGGTFDVTEDGPLVLNGGDTAVPSASPTMGGNSP
;
A
#
# COMPACT_ATOMS: atom_id res chain seq x y z
N MET A 1 53.24 109.27 -15.75
CA MET A 1 52.60 108.40 -14.74
C MET A 1 51.46 107.66 -15.43
N SER A 2 51.67 106.42 -15.87
CA SER A 2 51.47 105.14 -15.15
C SER A 2 50.00 104.67 -15.11
N LYS A 3 49.74 103.61 -15.90
CA LYS A 3 48.86 102.42 -15.69
C LYS A 3 47.40 102.64 -15.24
N GLY A 4 46.40 101.91 -15.76
CA GLY A 4 46.47 100.71 -16.58
C GLY A 4 45.10 100.15 -16.95
N ASP A 5 45.17 99.14 -17.82
CA ASP A 5 44.11 98.27 -18.30
C ASP A 5 43.30 97.62 -17.19
N ALA A 6 41.99 97.50 -17.43
CA ALA A 6 41.16 96.45 -16.84
C ALA A 6 40.20 95.92 -17.91
N ASP A 7 40.74 95.06 -18.77
CA ASP A 7 39.96 94.13 -19.60
C ASP A 7 39.18 93.16 -18.71
N ARG A 8 37.87 93.38 -18.60
CA ARG A 8 36.95 92.49 -17.87
C ARG A 8 36.50 91.39 -18.81
N THR A 9 37.31 90.34 -18.91
CA THR A 9 36.95 89.11 -19.63
C THR A 9 35.74 88.41 -18.99
N VAL A 10 34.57 88.52 -19.63
CA VAL A 10 33.39 87.73 -19.29
C VAL A 10 33.65 86.27 -19.71
N ARG A 11 34.01 85.42 -18.74
CA ARG A 11 34.19 83.98 -18.97
C ARG A 11 32.89 83.32 -19.48
N PRO A 12 32.92 82.48 -20.54
CA PRO A 12 31.76 81.77 -21.06
C PRO A 12 31.49 80.53 -20.18
N THR A 13 30.95 80.74 -18.99
CA THR A 13 30.72 79.67 -18.00
C THR A 13 29.40 78.93 -18.21
N GLY A 14 28.44 79.50 -18.95
CA GLY A 14 27.13 78.92 -19.23
C GLY A 14 27.16 77.74 -20.21
N LYS A 15 27.72 77.90 -21.41
CA LYS A 15 27.77 76.84 -22.45
C LYS A 15 28.52 75.58 -21.99
N LYS A 16 29.67 75.73 -21.32
CA LYS A 16 30.44 74.60 -20.77
C LYS A 16 29.69 73.83 -19.66
N LYS A 17 28.84 74.50 -18.89
CA LYS A 17 27.99 73.85 -17.87
C LYS A 17 26.84 73.07 -18.52
N VAL A 18 26.22 73.62 -19.57
CA VAL A 18 25.12 72.97 -20.31
C VAL A 18 25.60 71.68 -21.00
N ASP A 19 26.74 71.71 -21.71
CA ASP A 19 27.30 70.52 -22.36
C ASP A 19 27.73 69.43 -21.37
N ARG A 20 28.27 69.83 -20.21
CA ARG A 20 28.63 68.89 -19.14
C ARG A 20 27.39 68.24 -18.54
N ASN A 21 26.32 68.99 -18.34
CA ASN A 21 25.06 68.47 -17.82
C ASN A 21 24.41 67.51 -18.84
N ALA A 22 24.40 67.86 -20.13
CA ALA A 22 23.90 66.99 -21.19
C ALA A 22 24.68 65.66 -21.30
N ARG A 23 26.00 65.69 -21.15
CA ARG A 23 26.85 64.48 -21.09
C ARG A 23 26.57 63.64 -19.84
N LEU A 24 26.41 64.25 -18.67
CA LEU A 24 26.04 63.54 -17.45
C LEU A 24 24.67 62.87 -17.57
N ASP A 25 23.70 63.53 -18.20
CA ASP A 25 22.37 62.97 -18.41
C ASP A 25 22.36 61.87 -19.49
N ALA A 26 23.24 61.94 -20.50
CA ALA A 26 23.46 60.85 -21.43
C ALA A 26 24.05 59.61 -20.73
N LEU A 27 25.10 59.79 -19.90
CA LEU A 27 25.71 58.71 -19.12
C LEU A 27 24.73 58.09 -18.12
N ARG A 28 23.95 58.91 -17.41
CA ARG A 28 22.88 58.43 -16.51
C ARG A 28 21.81 57.61 -17.25
N ARG A 29 21.44 58.02 -18.47
CA ARG A 29 20.48 57.26 -19.29
C ARG A 29 21.06 55.92 -19.76
N GLU A 30 22.33 55.89 -20.14
CA GLU A 30 23.00 54.65 -20.52
C GLU A 30 23.15 53.69 -19.33
N GLN A 31 23.56 54.19 -18.16
CA GLN A 31 23.62 53.41 -16.92
C GLN A 31 22.25 52.86 -16.55
N LYS A 32 21.19 53.70 -16.53
CA LYS A 32 19.81 53.24 -16.27
C LYS A 32 19.34 52.18 -17.27
N ARG A 33 19.74 52.26 -18.55
CA ARG A 33 19.41 51.22 -19.56
C ARG A 33 20.15 49.91 -19.27
N LYS A 34 21.44 49.95 -18.90
CA LYS A 34 22.22 48.77 -18.51
C LYS A 34 21.68 48.12 -17.25
N GLU A 35 21.31 48.92 -16.25
CA GLU A 35 20.67 48.46 -15.01
C GLU A 35 19.31 47.82 -15.28
N ARG A 36 18.45 48.45 -16.08
CA ARG A 36 17.14 47.87 -16.46
C ARG A 36 17.30 46.56 -17.22
N ARG A 37 18.26 46.47 -18.15
CA ARG A 37 18.53 45.25 -18.91
C ARG A 37 19.08 44.14 -18.01
N ARG A 38 19.98 44.46 -17.08
CA ARG A 38 20.53 43.50 -16.12
C ARG A 38 19.48 43.04 -15.10
N ALA A 39 18.65 43.96 -14.60
CA ALA A 39 17.52 43.64 -13.73
C ALA A 39 16.50 42.75 -14.45
N PHE A 40 16.13 43.10 -15.69
CA PHE A 40 15.22 42.27 -16.48
C PHE A 40 15.80 40.88 -16.77
N LEU A 41 17.09 40.79 -17.10
CA LEU A 41 17.74 39.50 -17.28
C LEU A 41 17.72 38.69 -15.98
N ILE A 42 18.23 39.22 -14.87
CA ILE A 42 18.34 38.48 -13.61
C ILE A 42 16.97 38.12 -13.04
N TYR A 43 16.06 39.09 -12.86
CA TYR A 43 14.76 38.85 -12.27
C TYR A 43 13.79 38.18 -13.24
N GLY A 44 13.87 38.46 -14.53
CA GLY A 44 13.06 37.80 -15.55
C GLY A 44 13.45 36.34 -15.74
N THR A 45 14.75 36.01 -15.77
CA THR A 45 15.17 34.60 -15.85
C THR A 45 14.92 33.87 -14.53
N ALA A 46 15.22 34.49 -13.38
CA ALA A 46 14.97 33.85 -12.09
C ALA A 46 13.46 33.64 -11.85
N GLY A 47 12.63 34.64 -12.17
CA GLY A 47 11.17 34.52 -12.11
C GLY A 47 10.64 33.51 -13.10
N GLY A 48 11.14 33.49 -14.34
CA GLY A 48 10.78 32.50 -15.35
C GLY A 48 11.14 31.08 -14.93
N LEU A 49 12.35 30.86 -14.41
CA LEU A 49 12.79 29.56 -13.89
C LEU A 49 11.95 29.11 -12.69
N ALA A 50 11.63 30.01 -11.76
CA ALA A 50 10.77 29.71 -10.62
C ALA A 50 9.35 29.31 -11.07
N LEU A 51 8.78 29.98 -12.07
CA LEU A 51 7.47 29.64 -12.63
C LEU A 51 7.50 28.28 -13.35
N VAL A 52 8.55 27.98 -14.11
CA VAL A 52 8.72 26.68 -14.76
C VAL A 52 8.85 25.56 -13.72
N LEU A 53 9.65 25.76 -12.67
CA LEU A 53 9.80 24.80 -11.58
C LEU A 53 8.46 24.55 -10.87
N LEU A 54 7.72 25.62 -10.55
CA LEU A 54 6.38 25.52 -9.97
C LEU A 54 5.42 24.76 -10.88
N ALA A 55 5.42 25.05 -12.19
CA ALA A 55 4.58 24.35 -13.15
C ALA A 55 4.91 22.85 -13.21
N VAL A 56 6.20 22.48 -13.16
CA VAL A 56 6.64 21.07 -13.12
C VAL A 56 6.16 20.39 -11.84
N ILE A 57 6.36 21.01 -10.67
CA ILE A 57 5.93 20.45 -9.37
C ILE A 57 4.42 20.27 -9.32
N VAL A 58 3.65 21.28 -9.73
CA VAL A 58 2.19 21.23 -9.75
C VAL A 58 1.70 20.16 -10.73
N THR A 59 2.28 20.09 -11.93
CA THR A 59 1.90 19.08 -12.93
C THR A 59 2.21 17.67 -12.43
N TYR A 60 3.41 17.46 -11.88
CA TYR A 60 3.80 16.18 -11.29
C TYR A 60 2.85 15.76 -10.16
N SER A 61 2.56 16.68 -9.23
CA SER A 61 1.65 16.42 -8.11
C SER A 61 0.24 16.06 -8.59
N VAL A 62 -0.32 16.81 -9.56
CA VAL A 62 -1.64 16.54 -10.13
C VAL A 62 -1.68 15.21 -10.87
N VAL A 63 -0.67 14.89 -11.68
CA VAL A 63 -0.59 13.62 -12.40
C VAL A 63 -0.42 12.45 -11.43
N SER A 64 0.48 12.57 -10.46
CA SER A 64 0.70 11.55 -9.42
C SER A 64 -0.58 11.30 -8.63
N ASN A 65 -1.25 12.35 -8.18
CA ASN A 65 -2.50 12.24 -7.43
C ASN A 65 -3.63 11.63 -8.28
N ARG A 66 -3.72 12.00 -9.56
CA ARG A 66 -4.69 11.38 -10.50
C ARG A 66 -4.40 9.91 -10.74
N ASN A 67 -3.13 9.53 -10.84
CA ASN A 67 -2.74 8.13 -11.06
C ASN A 67 -2.99 7.29 -9.80
N ALA A 68 -2.65 7.81 -8.61
CA ALA A 68 -3.01 7.19 -7.34
C ALA A 68 -4.53 7.01 -7.23
N ALA A 69 -5.30 8.08 -7.47
CA ALA A 69 -6.76 8.01 -7.45
C ALA A 69 -7.36 7.03 -8.46
N LYS A 70 -6.70 6.79 -9.61
CA LYS A 70 -7.11 5.75 -10.57
C LYS A 70 -6.77 4.35 -10.06
N ALA A 71 -5.60 4.16 -9.46
CA ALA A 71 -5.13 2.89 -8.93
C ALA A 71 -5.97 2.40 -7.72
N HIS A 72 -6.71 3.28 -7.04
CA HIS A 72 -7.62 2.93 -5.95
C HIS A 72 -9.07 2.63 -6.40
N LYS A 73 -9.38 2.73 -7.70
CA LYS A 73 -10.76 2.48 -8.15
C LYS A 73 -11.10 1.00 -8.12
N VAL A 74 -12.35 0.69 -7.76
CA VAL A 74 -12.93 -0.64 -7.97
C VAL A 74 -12.83 -1.00 -9.47
N GLY A 75 -12.41 -2.23 -9.75
CA GLY A 75 -12.16 -2.74 -11.11
C GLY A 75 -10.83 -2.33 -11.71
N TYR A 76 -10.00 -1.53 -11.01
CA TYR A 76 -8.62 -1.33 -11.42
C TYR A 76 -7.86 -2.66 -11.36
N VAL A 77 -7.00 -2.89 -12.36
CA VAL A 77 -6.15 -4.07 -12.45
C VAL A 77 -4.70 -3.62 -12.50
N ALA A 78 -3.95 -3.87 -11.42
CA ALA A 78 -2.50 -3.67 -11.41
C ALA A 78 -1.85 -4.74 -12.30
N ALA A 79 -0.92 -4.33 -13.17
CA ALA A 79 -0.24 -5.29 -14.05
C ALA A 79 0.55 -6.33 -13.23
N PRO A 80 0.58 -7.61 -13.66
CA PRO A 80 1.34 -8.64 -12.96
C PRO A 80 2.85 -8.37 -13.02
N SER A 81 3.55 -8.59 -11.91
CA SER A 81 5.01 -8.61 -11.85
C SER A 81 5.60 -9.72 -12.74
N ALA A 82 6.92 -9.71 -12.96
CA ALA A 82 7.58 -10.78 -13.72
C ALA A 82 7.39 -12.17 -13.06
N ALA A 83 7.47 -12.23 -11.72
CA ALA A 83 7.20 -13.45 -10.97
C ALA A 83 5.74 -13.90 -11.11
N ALA A 84 4.79 -12.97 -11.05
CA ALA A 84 3.38 -13.24 -11.27
C ALA A 84 3.12 -13.78 -12.69
N GLN A 85 3.74 -13.19 -13.71
CA GLN A 85 3.65 -13.70 -15.09
C GLN A 85 4.21 -15.12 -15.23
N ALA A 86 5.36 -15.40 -14.60
CA ALA A 86 5.96 -16.74 -14.60
C ALA A 86 5.07 -17.80 -13.94
N ALA A 87 4.30 -17.41 -12.91
CA ALA A 87 3.31 -18.26 -12.24
C ALA A 87 1.92 -18.28 -12.93
N ASN A 88 1.84 -17.75 -14.16
CA ASN A 88 0.60 -17.58 -14.92
C ASN A 88 -0.50 -16.83 -14.14
N CYS A 89 -0.11 -15.85 -13.33
CA CYS A 89 -1.04 -15.04 -12.57
C CYS A 89 -1.67 -13.92 -13.40
N THR A 90 -2.89 -13.53 -13.03
CA THR A 90 -3.48 -12.26 -13.43
C THR A 90 -2.76 -11.08 -12.80
N GLY A 91 -3.08 -9.89 -13.29
CA GLY A 91 -2.92 -8.69 -12.49
C GLY A 91 -3.76 -8.74 -11.21
N VAL A 92 -3.41 -7.89 -10.23
CA VAL A 92 -4.19 -7.76 -8.99
C VAL A 92 -5.38 -6.87 -9.24
N VAL A 93 -6.57 -7.36 -8.91
CA VAL A 93 -7.84 -6.65 -9.12
C VAL A 93 -8.28 -5.99 -7.82
N ASN A 94 -8.72 -4.75 -7.90
CA ASN A 94 -9.47 -4.09 -6.83
C ASN A 94 -10.93 -4.51 -6.90
N ASP A 95 -11.35 -5.39 -6.01
CA ASP A 95 -12.72 -5.89 -5.98
C ASP A 95 -13.68 -4.88 -5.34
N PRO A 96 -14.99 -4.92 -5.69
CA PRO A 96 -15.98 -4.19 -4.92
C PRO A 96 -16.11 -4.81 -3.53
N GLN A 97 -15.97 -3.99 -2.50
CA GLN A 97 -16.22 -4.40 -1.12
C GLN A 97 -17.70 -4.77 -0.94
N GLN A 98 -17.95 -5.92 -0.31
CA GLN A 98 -19.27 -6.31 0.18
C GLN A 98 -19.48 -5.80 1.61
N VAL A 99 -20.71 -5.87 2.11
CA VAL A 99 -21.02 -5.61 3.54
C VAL A 99 -20.21 -6.56 4.42
N SER A 100 -19.74 -6.08 5.58
CA SER A 100 -18.85 -6.80 6.51
C SER A 100 -19.52 -7.02 7.87
N ASP A 101 -20.72 -7.62 7.87
CA ASP A 101 -21.37 -7.97 9.12
C ASP A 101 -20.98 -9.39 9.56
N HIS A 102 -20.78 -9.57 10.87
CA HIS A 102 -20.73 -10.92 11.43
C HIS A 102 -22.09 -11.60 11.27
N LEU A 103 -22.08 -12.83 10.73
CA LEU A 103 -23.24 -13.71 10.67
C LEU A 103 -23.79 -13.95 12.08
N LYS A 104 -25.12 -13.99 12.19
CA LYS A 104 -25.79 -14.04 13.50
C LYS A 104 -26.07 -15.46 13.96
N VAL A 105 -26.14 -16.40 13.03
CA VAL A 105 -26.40 -17.81 13.33
C VAL A 105 -25.07 -18.58 13.24
N PRO A 106 -24.63 -19.24 14.33
CA PRO A 106 -23.44 -20.10 14.29
C PRO A 106 -23.55 -21.15 13.20
N GLY A 107 -22.49 -21.31 12.39
CA GLY A 107 -22.47 -22.28 11.30
C GLY A 107 -23.14 -21.82 10.00
N GLU A 108 -23.75 -20.64 9.97
CA GLU A 108 -24.38 -20.08 8.76
C GLU A 108 -23.35 -19.92 7.61
N THR A 109 -23.79 -20.13 6.38
CA THR A 109 -22.98 -19.92 5.18
C THR A 109 -23.44 -18.67 4.45
N PHE A 110 -22.51 -17.94 3.84
CA PHE A 110 -22.80 -16.77 3.04
C PHE A 110 -22.54 -17.00 1.54
N ASN A 111 -23.43 -16.46 0.69
CA ASN A 111 -23.29 -16.52 -0.76
C ASN A 111 -22.48 -15.32 -1.26
N TYR A 112 -21.17 -15.51 -1.39
CA TYR A 112 -20.26 -14.49 -1.91
C TYR A 112 -20.44 -14.30 -3.43
N LYS A 113 -20.37 -13.04 -3.89
CA LYS A 113 -20.44 -12.72 -5.33
C LYS A 113 -19.12 -13.00 -6.04
N GLN A 114 -18.01 -12.87 -5.32
CA GLN A 114 -16.65 -13.15 -5.79
C GLN A 114 -16.28 -14.59 -5.43
N VAL A 115 -15.61 -15.26 -6.36
CA VAL A 115 -15.10 -16.63 -6.21
C VAL A 115 -13.58 -16.63 -6.39
N PRO A 116 -12.80 -16.97 -5.36
CA PRO A 116 -13.18 -16.98 -3.93
C PRO A 116 -13.46 -15.54 -3.42
N PRO A 117 -14.02 -15.37 -2.20
CA PRO A 117 -14.31 -14.05 -1.65
C PRO A 117 -13.04 -13.28 -1.26
N SER A 118 -13.03 -11.97 -1.53
CA SER A 118 -12.06 -11.00 -1.00
C SER A 118 -12.68 -10.05 0.04
N SER A 119 -13.98 -10.14 0.29
CA SER A 119 -14.71 -9.42 1.35
C SER A 119 -16.12 -10.00 1.50
N GLY A 120 -16.81 -9.65 2.59
CA GLY A 120 -18.23 -9.98 2.79
C GLY A 120 -18.55 -10.34 4.22
N ASN A 121 -19.84 -10.58 4.46
CA ASN A 121 -20.30 -11.12 5.74
C ASN A 121 -19.60 -12.44 6.02
N HIS A 122 -19.23 -12.62 7.27
CA HIS A 122 -18.32 -13.68 7.67
C HIS A 122 -18.63 -14.15 9.09
N ASP A 123 -17.99 -15.22 9.51
CA ASP A 123 -18.23 -15.79 10.82
C ASP A 123 -17.60 -14.90 11.88
N GLY A 124 -18.25 -14.69 13.03
CA GLY A 124 -17.67 -13.89 14.12
C GLY A 124 -16.44 -14.50 14.78
N ASP A 125 -16.10 -15.75 14.47
CA ASP A 125 -14.90 -16.45 14.93
C ASP A 125 -13.93 -16.71 13.75
N PRO A 126 -12.75 -16.05 13.68
CA PRO A 126 -11.79 -16.26 12.60
C PRO A 126 -11.12 -17.65 12.69
N LEU A 127 -10.29 -18.02 11.72
CA LEU A 127 -9.42 -19.19 11.86
C LEU A 127 -8.26 -18.91 12.83
N PRO A 128 -7.79 -19.92 13.59
CA PRO A 128 -6.56 -19.82 14.37
C PRO A 128 -5.39 -19.40 13.47
N ASP A 129 -4.67 -18.38 13.88
CA ASP A 129 -3.53 -17.86 13.12
C ASP A 129 -2.28 -18.77 13.23
N GLN A 130 -2.24 -19.72 14.18
CA GLN A 130 -1.14 -20.70 14.28
C GLN A 130 -1.20 -21.75 13.16
N ILE A 131 -2.38 -21.97 12.57
CA ILE A 131 -2.54 -22.93 11.49
C ILE A 131 -2.40 -22.18 10.15
N ARG A 132 -1.28 -22.43 9.47
CA ARG A 132 -0.92 -21.74 8.23
C ARG A 132 -1.44 -22.43 6.98
N PHE A 133 -1.74 -23.72 7.08
CA PHE A 133 -2.19 -24.53 5.96
C PHE A 133 -3.26 -25.50 6.42
N TYR A 134 -4.41 -25.48 5.75
CA TYR A 134 -5.47 -26.45 5.96
C TYR A 134 -5.47 -27.45 4.81
N ASN A 135 -5.61 -28.75 5.12
CA ASN A 135 -5.56 -29.84 4.15
C ASN A 135 -6.77 -29.84 3.21
N PRO A 136 -6.67 -30.42 2.00
CA PRO A 136 -7.70 -30.31 0.96
C PRO A 136 -9.11 -30.73 1.39
N THR A 137 -9.21 -31.69 2.29
CA THR A 137 -10.47 -32.27 2.79
C THR A 137 -10.84 -31.80 4.19
N SER A 138 -10.21 -30.72 4.68
CA SER A 138 -10.38 -30.25 6.06
C SER A 138 -11.80 -29.78 6.39
N GLY A 139 -12.64 -29.49 5.38
CA GLY A 139 -14.02 -29.03 5.62
C GLY A 139 -14.08 -27.71 6.38
N ILE A 140 -12.99 -26.93 6.37
CA ILE A 140 -12.91 -25.64 7.04
C ILE A 140 -13.92 -24.68 6.42
N ARG A 141 -14.58 -23.92 7.29
CA ARG A 141 -15.59 -22.96 6.86
C ARG A 141 -14.93 -21.72 6.25
N VAL A 142 -15.32 -21.43 5.01
CA VAL A 142 -14.89 -20.24 4.25
C VAL A 142 -15.15 -18.96 5.03
N GLU A 143 -16.29 -18.87 5.72
CA GLU A 143 -16.68 -17.70 6.49
C GLU A 143 -15.67 -17.33 7.59
N ARG A 144 -14.98 -18.32 8.19
CA ARG A 144 -13.93 -18.04 9.20
C ARG A 144 -12.70 -17.44 8.52
N ALA A 145 -12.31 -17.96 7.36
CA ALA A 145 -11.19 -17.42 6.58
C ALA A 145 -11.48 -15.99 6.04
N VAL A 146 -12.74 -15.66 5.70
CA VAL A 146 -13.11 -14.29 5.32
C VAL A 146 -12.96 -13.32 6.49
N HIS A 147 -13.19 -13.77 7.72
CA HIS A 147 -12.89 -12.96 8.91
C HIS A 147 -11.38 -12.70 9.04
N ASN A 148 -10.50 -13.68 8.75
CA ASN A 148 -9.06 -13.41 8.71
C ASN A 148 -8.71 -12.31 7.67
N LEU A 149 -9.39 -12.26 6.52
CA LEU A 149 -9.20 -11.16 5.55
C LEU A 149 -9.53 -9.79 6.14
N GLU A 150 -10.62 -9.69 6.94
CA GLU A 150 -10.97 -8.44 7.65
C GLU A 150 -9.85 -8.00 8.60
N HIS A 151 -9.16 -8.97 9.22
CA HIS A 151 -7.99 -8.74 10.09
C HIS A 151 -6.65 -8.63 9.35
N GLY A 152 -6.67 -8.34 8.05
CA GLY A 152 -5.46 -8.04 7.28
C GLY A 152 -4.64 -9.27 6.88
N PHE A 153 -5.18 -10.48 7.01
CA PHE A 153 -4.55 -11.66 6.43
C PHE A 153 -4.71 -11.69 4.92
N VAL A 154 -3.77 -12.37 4.28
CA VAL A 154 -3.90 -12.91 2.93
C VAL A 154 -4.34 -14.36 3.05
N VAL A 155 -5.42 -14.70 2.36
CA VAL A 155 -5.84 -16.10 2.20
C VAL A 155 -5.41 -16.59 0.82
N GLY A 156 -4.64 -17.68 0.82
CA GLY A 156 -4.31 -18.46 -0.37
C GLY A 156 -5.33 -19.57 -0.58
N TRP A 157 -6.33 -19.33 -1.42
CA TRP A 157 -7.33 -20.32 -1.77
C TRP A 157 -6.80 -21.29 -2.82
N TYR A 158 -7.08 -22.57 -2.66
CA TYR A 158 -6.72 -23.59 -3.66
C TYR A 158 -7.82 -24.64 -3.77
N ASP A 159 -8.03 -25.20 -4.96
CA ASP A 159 -9.02 -26.26 -5.17
C ASP A 159 -8.35 -27.62 -5.41
N ALA A 160 -9.16 -28.68 -5.49
CA ALA A 160 -8.68 -30.05 -5.70
C ALA A 160 -8.04 -30.30 -7.08
N LYS A 161 -8.12 -29.34 -8.02
CA LYS A 161 -7.49 -29.44 -9.34
C LYS A 161 -6.08 -28.84 -9.35
N LEU A 162 -5.65 -28.19 -8.26
CA LEU A 162 -4.25 -27.80 -8.09
C LEU A 162 -3.38 -29.08 -8.00
N PRO A 163 -2.31 -29.21 -8.82
CA PRO A 163 -1.46 -30.40 -8.81
C PRO A 163 -0.86 -30.70 -7.43
N ALA A 164 -0.64 -31.99 -7.11
CA ALA A 164 -0.20 -32.41 -5.78
C ALA A 164 1.17 -31.83 -5.39
N ASP A 165 2.09 -31.68 -6.34
CA ASP A 165 3.39 -31.02 -6.14
C ASP A 165 3.22 -29.52 -5.80
N GLN A 166 2.23 -28.86 -6.39
CA GLN A 166 1.88 -27.47 -6.10
C GLN A 166 1.21 -27.32 -4.72
N ILE A 167 0.39 -28.29 -4.30
CA ILE A 167 -0.17 -28.32 -2.93
C ILE A 167 0.95 -28.47 -1.90
N GLU A 168 1.91 -29.36 -2.14
CA GLU A 168 3.08 -29.53 -1.27
C GLU A 168 3.97 -28.28 -1.25
N GLN A 169 4.14 -27.62 -2.40
CA GLN A 169 4.80 -26.32 -2.48
C GLN A 169 4.04 -25.27 -1.67
N LEU A 170 2.71 -25.21 -1.76
CA LEU A 170 1.87 -24.27 -1.01
C LEU A 170 2.01 -24.48 0.51
N ARG A 171 2.08 -25.73 0.97
CA ARG A 171 2.35 -26.03 2.40
C ARG A 171 3.67 -25.42 2.86
N LYS A 172 4.74 -25.55 2.06
CA LYS A 172 6.05 -24.96 2.36
C LYS A 172 6.01 -23.43 2.35
N VAL A 173 5.38 -22.85 1.32
CA VAL A 173 5.20 -21.40 1.23
C VAL A 173 4.43 -20.89 2.44
N ALA A 174 3.35 -21.57 2.85
CA ALA A 174 2.55 -21.17 4.00
C ALA A 174 3.35 -21.17 5.31
N ALA A 175 4.26 -22.14 5.48
CA ALA A 175 5.16 -22.19 6.64
C ALA A 175 6.18 -21.04 6.64
N ASN A 176 6.57 -20.53 5.47
CA ASN A 176 7.59 -19.49 5.31
C ASN A 176 7.03 -18.06 5.19
N ALA A 177 5.76 -17.91 4.81
CA ALA A 177 5.14 -16.63 4.46
C ALA A 177 4.88 -15.69 5.65
N GLY A 178 5.23 -16.11 6.87
CA GLY A 178 5.08 -15.33 8.09
C GLY A 178 3.65 -15.33 8.64
N ASN A 179 3.32 -14.32 9.45
CA ASN A 179 2.14 -14.38 10.31
C ASN A 179 0.82 -13.96 9.68
N ARG A 180 0.82 -13.51 8.43
CA ARG A 180 -0.36 -12.96 7.73
C ARG A 180 -0.83 -13.77 6.54
N PHE A 181 -0.38 -15.01 6.43
CA PHE A 181 -0.81 -15.89 5.35
C PHE A 181 -1.44 -17.17 5.91
N ILE A 182 -2.57 -17.56 5.32
CA ILE A 182 -3.23 -18.83 5.59
C ILE A 182 -3.68 -19.44 4.26
N ALA A 183 -3.31 -20.69 3.99
CA ALA A 183 -3.78 -21.45 2.84
C ALA A 183 -5.03 -22.28 3.21
N VAL A 184 -6.13 -22.06 2.48
CA VAL A 184 -7.44 -22.66 2.79
C VAL A 184 -8.01 -23.33 1.54
N PRO A 185 -8.49 -24.58 1.61
CA PRO A 185 -9.12 -25.22 0.46
C PRO A 185 -10.45 -24.56 0.11
N TRP A 186 -10.65 -24.31 -1.18
CA TRP A 186 -11.92 -23.86 -1.73
C TRP A 186 -12.70 -25.06 -2.28
N THR A 187 -13.88 -25.31 -1.70
CA THR A 187 -14.68 -26.51 -1.97
C THR A 187 -16.08 -26.23 -2.52
N ARG A 188 -16.46 -24.96 -2.73
CA ARG A 188 -17.82 -24.57 -3.13
C ARG A 188 -18.07 -24.61 -4.64
N SER A 189 -17.06 -24.32 -5.44
CA SER A 189 -17.17 -24.26 -6.91
C SER A 189 -15.80 -24.39 -7.57
N ASP A 190 -15.79 -24.62 -8.88
CA ASP A 190 -14.54 -24.58 -9.64
C ASP A 190 -14.00 -23.16 -9.77
N PHE A 191 -12.67 -23.01 -9.78
CA PHE A 191 -12.03 -21.79 -10.25
C PHE A 191 -12.04 -21.69 -11.78
N ALA A 192 -12.12 -20.44 -12.26
CA ALA A 192 -12.13 -20.14 -13.69
C ALA A 192 -10.71 -20.18 -14.30
N ASP A 193 -10.65 -20.23 -15.62
CA ASP A 193 -9.45 -20.01 -16.43
C ASP A 193 -8.25 -20.93 -16.13
N ASN A 194 -8.50 -22.14 -15.62
CA ASN A 194 -7.46 -23.11 -15.25
C ASN A 194 -6.44 -22.53 -14.24
N ARG A 195 -6.91 -21.65 -13.35
CA ARG A 195 -6.12 -21.03 -12.28
C ARG A 195 -6.58 -21.54 -10.93
N HIS A 196 -5.91 -22.59 -10.46
CA HIS A 196 -6.31 -23.38 -9.30
C HIS A 196 -5.72 -22.89 -7.97
N PHE A 197 -5.05 -21.73 -7.98
CA PHE A 197 -4.55 -21.05 -6.80
C PHE A 197 -4.91 -19.56 -6.87
N VAL A 198 -5.57 -19.02 -5.85
CA VAL A 198 -6.06 -17.64 -5.83
C VAL A 198 -5.72 -16.97 -4.52
N LEU A 199 -5.05 -15.83 -4.59
CA LEU A 199 -4.74 -14.99 -3.46
C LEU A 199 -5.83 -13.93 -3.27
N THR A 200 -6.29 -13.77 -2.03
CA THR A 200 -7.14 -12.65 -1.65
C THR A 200 -6.62 -11.97 -0.40
N ALA A 201 -6.64 -10.65 -0.40
CA ALA A 201 -6.65 -9.82 0.80
C ALA A 201 -8.01 -9.11 0.85
N TRP A 202 -8.30 -8.34 1.91
CA TRP A 202 -9.51 -7.51 1.90
C TRP A 202 -9.52 -6.68 0.62
N ASP A 203 -10.60 -6.79 -0.18
CA ASP A 203 -10.83 -6.07 -1.44
C ASP A 203 -9.80 -6.24 -2.58
N ARG A 204 -8.94 -7.26 -2.50
CA ARG A 204 -7.93 -7.57 -3.53
C ARG A 204 -7.97 -9.02 -3.92
N THR A 205 -7.86 -9.30 -5.23
CA THR A 205 -7.72 -10.67 -5.74
C THR A 205 -6.61 -10.77 -6.79
N GLN A 206 -5.83 -11.84 -6.72
CA GLN A 206 -4.94 -12.28 -7.78
C GLN A 206 -5.09 -13.78 -8.03
N ARG A 207 -5.37 -14.17 -9.28
CA ARG A 207 -5.54 -15.58 -9.67
C ARG A 207 -4.27 -16.09 -10.30
N CYS A 208 -3.82 -17.29 -9.96
CA CYS A 208 -2.57 -17.89 -10.41
C CYS A 208 -2.75 -19.31 -10.94
N GLY A 209 -1.94 -19.67 -11.94
CA GLY A 209 -1.91 -21.03 -12.47
C GLY A 209 -1.09 -21.99 -11.60
N THR A 210 -0.02 -21.48 -11.00
CA THR A 210 0.88 -22.24 -10.12
C THR A 210 1.17 -21.46 -8.85
N VAL A 211 1.63 -22.17 -7.82
CA VAL A 211 2.08 -21.58 -6.56
C VAL A 211 3.47 -20.99 -6.76
N SER A 212 3.70 -19.79 -6.21
CA SER A 212 4.99 -19.12 -6.25
C SER A 212 5.22 -18.38 -4.94
N GLU A 213 6.31 -18.70 -4.25
CA GLU A 213 6.68 -18.08 -2.97
C GLU A 213 6.85 -16.57 -3.12
N GLN A 214 7.51 -16.13 -4.19
CA GLN A 214 7.70 -14.71 -4.47
C GLN A 214 6.37 -13.99 -4.71
N VAL A 215 5.42 -14.61 -5.42
CA VAL A 215 4.11 -13.99 -5.68
C VAL A 215 3.31 -13.86 -4.38
N VAL A 216 3.35 -14.88 -3.52
CA VAL A 216 2.72 -14.83 -2.20
C VAL A 216 3.36 -13.72 -1.35
N ALA A 217 4.68 -13.64 -1.32
CA ALA A 217 5.41 -12.60 -0.59
C ALA A 217 5.09 -11.18 -1.10
N ASP A 218 5.14 -10.95 -2.42
CA ASP A 218 4.80 -9.67 -3.05
C ASP A 218 3.35 -9.26 -2.71
N PHE A 219 2.43 -10.22 -2.70
CA PHE A 219 1.02 -9.95 -2.40
C PHE A 219 0.80 -9.64 -0.91
N ILE A 220 1.50 -10.32 0.00
CA ILE A 220 1.48 -10.01 1.43
C ILE A 220 2.09 -8.63 1.68
N GLU A 221 3.23 -8.31 1.08
CA GLU A 221 3.87 -6.99 1.24
C GLU A 221 2.97 -5.86 0.72
N GLY A 222 2.27 -6.10 -0.40
CA GLY A 222 1.42 -5.09 -1.01
C GLY A 222 0.05 -4.91 -0.34
N TYR A 223 -0.51 -5.98 0.24
CA TYR A 223 -1.93 -6.02 0.63
C TYR A 223 -2.23 -6.69 1.98
N GLY A 224 -1.27 -7.41 2.56
CA GLY A 224 -1.35 -7.85 3.96
C GLY A 224 -1.14 -6.68 4.90
N ASP A 225 -1.76 -6.73 6.08
CA ASP A 225 -1.74 -5.66 7.08
C ASP A 225 -1.89 -4.27 6.46
N PRO A 226 -2.95 -4.04 5.65
CA PRO A 226 -3.06 -2.79 4.90
C PRO A 226 -3.02 -1.63 5.89
N GLY A 227 -1.88 -0.93 5.88
CA GLY A 227 -1.62 0.16 6.81
C GLY A 227 -2.71 1.19 6.66
N LEU A 228 -3.49 1.42 7.71
CA LEU A 228 -4.48 2.48 7.66
C LEU A 228 -3.79 3.82 7.91
N GLY A 229 -4.33 4.89 7.36
CA GLY A 229 -4.44 6.11 8.16
C GLY A 229 -5.32 5.88 9.39
N GLY A 230 -4.98 4.97 10.32
CA GLY A 230 -5.82 4.71 11.50
C GLY A 230 -5.48 3.60 12.50
N VAL A 231 -5.23 2.34 12.11
CA VAL A 231 -4.85 1.28 13.04
C VAL A 231 -3.77 0.39 12.42
N GLY A 232 -2.59 0.38 13.04
CA GLY A 232 -1.75 -0.81 12.98
C GLY A 232 -2.46 -1.89 13.78
N TRP A 233 -2.57 -3.08 13.22
CA TRP A 233 -3.04 -4.24 13.95
C TRP A 233 -1.89 -5.22 14.04
N ASP A 234 -1.57 -5.62 15.26
CA ASP A 234 -0.73 -6.76 15.58
C ASP A 234 -1.57 -8.04 15.52
N SER A 235 -0.95 -9.18 15.22
CA SER A 235 -1.62 -10.50 15.17
C SER A 235 -2.58 -10.68 16.36
N PRO A 236 -3.75 -11.34 16.20
CA PRO A 236 -4.60 -11.68 17.35
C PRO A 236 -3.95 -12.70 18.33
N THR A 237 -2.74 -13.18 18.05
CA THR A 237 -1.86 -13.87 19.00
C THR A 237 -0.76 -13.02 19.62
N ALA A 238 -0.61 -11.78 19.19
CA ALA A 238 0.24 -10.83 19.88
C ALA A 238 -0.39 -10.51 21.24
N PRO A 239 0.36 -10.56 22.35
CA PRO A 239 -0.17 -10.38 23.71
C PRO A 239 -0.92 -9.06 23.95
N GLU A 240 -0.81 -8.09 23.05
CA GLU A 240 -1.31 -6.72 23.22
C GLU A 240 -2.74 -6.45 22.71
N SER A 241 -3.39 -7.37 21.98
CA SER A 241 -4.74 -7.13 21.45
C SER A 241 -5.89 -7.60 22.36
N GLY A 242 -5.65 -8.49 23.31
CA GLY A 242 -6.67 -8.99 24.25
C GLY A 242 -7.82 -9.80 23.63
N TYR A 243 -7.81 -10.03 22.32
CA TYR A 243 -8.73 -10.95 21.63
C TYR A 243 -8.03 -12.28 21.45
N GLN A 244 -8.73 -13.37 21.72
CA GLN A 244 -8.23 -14.69 21.37
C GLN A 244 -8.20 -14.75 19.83
N GLY A 245 -7.08 -15.18 19.23
CA GLY A 245 -7.10 -15.75 17.89
C GLY A 245 -8.23 -16.77 17.78
N GLY A 246 -8.65 -17.07 16.55
CA GLY A 246 -9.80 -17.93 16.29
C GLY A 246 -9.84 -19.16 17.17
N THR A 247 -11.04 -19.61 17.58
CA THR A 247 -11.19 -20.74 18.49
C THR A 247 -10.40 -21.95 17.97
N PHE A 248 -9.65 -22.60 18.86
CA PHE A 248 -8.86 -23.82 18.57
C PHE A 248 -9.72 -25.09 18.47
N ASP A 249 -10.95 -24.96 17.97
CA ASP A 249 -11.86 -26.06 17.69
C ASP A 249 -11.60 -26.69 16.31
N VAL A 250 -10.45 -26.38 15.68
CA VAL A 250 -10.02 -26.88 14.38
C VAL A 250 -8.54 -27.31 14.40
N THR A 251 -8.19 -28.20 13.48
CA THR A 251 -6.81 -28.61 13.13
C THR A 251 -6.56 -28.36 11.65
N GLU A 252 -5.35 -28.63 11.16
CA GLU A 252 -5.05 -28.64 9.71
C GLU A 252 -6.00 -29.57 8.93
N ASP A 253 -6.49 -30.63 9.58
CA ASP A 253 -7.39 -31.64 9.01
C ASP A 253 -8.89 -31.32 9.20
N GLY A 254 -9.23 -30.19 9.84
CA GLY A 254 -10.61 -29.75 10.00
C GLY A 254 -11.09 -29.60 11.44
N PRO A 255 -12.40 -29.38 11.64
CA PRO A 255 -13.01 -29.23 12.96
C PRO A 255 -12.72 -30.43 13.88
N LEU A 256 -12.37 -30.13 15.12
CA LEU A 256 -12.25 -31.11 16.18
C LEU A 256 -13.64 -31.65 16.50
N VAL A 257 -13.81 -32.96 16.35
CA VAL A 257 -15.00 -33.64 16.86
C VAL A 257 -14.83 -33.76 18.38
N LEU A 258 -15.36 -32.78 19.12
CA LEU A 258 -15.51 -32.89 20.56
C LEU A 258 -16.65 -33.89 20.83
N ASN A 259 -16.34 -35.18 20.79
CA ASN A 259 -17.19 -36.18 21.44
C ASN A 259 -17.27 -35.77 22.91
N GLY A 260 -18.45 -35.37 23.39
CA GLY A 260 -18.68 -34.74 24.70
C GLY A 260 -18.38 -35.62 25.91
N GLY A 261 -17.16 -36.13 26.04
CA GLY A 261 -16.71 -37.07 27.07
C GLY A 261 -15.53 -36.61 27.92
N ASP A 262 -14.60 -35.80 27.39
CA ASP A 262 -13.35 -35.51 28.13
C ASP A 262 -13.09 -34.01 28.28
N THR A 263 -13.85 -33.34 29.15
CA THR A 263 -13.53 -31.99 29.66
C THR A 263 -12.48 -32.04 30.77
N ALA A 264 -11.36 -32.73 30.54
CA ALA A 264 -10.18 -32.63 31.39
C ALA A 264 -9.19 -31.67 30.74
N VAL A 265 -9.38 -30.37 30.97
CA VAL A 265 -8.31 -29.38 30.80
C VAL A 265 -7.25 -29.71 31.86
N PRO A 266 -6.00 -30.05 31.49
CA PRO A 266 -4.95 -30.19 32.49
C PRO A 266 -4.58 -28.79 33.00
N SER A 267 -5.16 -28.40 34.14
CA SER A 267 -4.69 -27.26 34.93
C SER A 267 -3.31 -27.59 35.50
N ALA A 268 -2.26 -27.32 34.74
CA ALA A 268 -0.91 -27.25 35.27
C ALA A 268 -0.54 -25.78 35.52
N SER A 269 -0.96 -25.26 36.68
CA SER A 269 -0.31 -24.10 37.28
C SER A 269 1.11 -24.50 37.70
N PRO A 270 2.18 -23.80 37.29
CA PRO A 270 3.52 -24.09 37.79
C PRO A 270 3.63 -23.58 39.23
N THR A 271 3.69 -24.52 40.18
CA THR A 271 4.12 -24.23 41.54
C THR A 271 5.61 -23.93 41.53
N MET A 272 5.96 -22.68 41.82
CA MET A 272 7.34 -22.27 42.13
C MET A 272 7.75 -22.90 43.47
N GLY A 273 8.28 -24.11 43.42
CA GLY A 273 8.92 -24.79 44.54
C GLY A 273 10.38 -24.38 44.62
N GLY A 274 10.70 -23.46 45.53
CA GLY A 274 12.08 -23.17 45.90
C GLY A 274 12.71 -24.34 46.66
N ASN A 275 14.00 -24.56 46.42
CA ASN A 275 14.95 -24.91 47.47
C ASN A 275 16.40 -24.71 46.98
N SER A 276 17.11 -23.84 47.70
CA SER A 276 18.57 -23.75 47.69
C SER A 276 19.20 -24.96 48.39
N PRO A 277 20.50 -25.18 48.17
CA PRO A 277 21.46 -25.16 49.27
C PRO A 277 22.25 -23.85 49.33
#